data_AF-A0A817DFY7-F1
#
_entry.id   AF-A0A817DFY7-F1
#
_cell.length_a   1.000
_cell.length_b   1.000
_cell.length_c   1.000
_cell.angle_alpha   90.00
_cell.angle_beta   90.00
_cell.angle_gamma   90.00
#
_symmetry.space_group_name_H-M   'P 1'
#
loop_
_entity.id
_entity.type
_entity.pdbx_description
1 polymer ?
#
loop_
_entity_poly.entity_id
_entity_poly.type
_entity_poly.pdbx_seq_one_letter_code
_entity_poly.pdbx_strand_id
1 'polypeptide(L)'
;MTGIQLNTILSHLKTYAPLYLAEQTWDNVGLLVEPNNDNPVIENILFTNDLTEPVLDEAIERHAQLIVSYHPAIFSPLKRLTQNNWKERIILKCIKHGITVYSPHTSWDAVDNGINHWLISAFGIGKNLY
;
A
#
# COMPACT_ATOMS: atom_id res chain seq x y z
N MET A 1 -7.80 16.23 -16.55
CA MET A 1 -8.01 15.59 -15.23
C MET A 1 -6.86 16.06 -14.34
N THR A 2 -7.11 16.35 -13.06
CA THR A 2 -6.08 16.88 -12.15
C THR A 2 -5.61 15.77 -11.22
N GLY A 3 -4.45 15.18 -11.50
CA GLY A 3 -3.79 14.28 -10.56
C GLY A 3 -3.29 15.01 -9.31
N ILE A 4 -2.89 14.26 -8.29
CA ILE A 4 -2.40 14.77 -7.01
C ILE A 4 -0.93 14.37 -6.84
N GLN A 5 -0.13 15.25 -6.25
CA GLN A 5 1.27 14.99 -5.94
C GLN A 5 1.40 13.78 -4.99
N LEU A 6 2.33 12.87 -5.26
CA LEU A 6 2.55 11.66 -4.45
C LEU A 6 2.68 11.98 -2.95
N ASN A 7 3.50 12.96 -2.59
CA ASN A 7 3.71 13.36 -1.19
C ASN A 7 2.43 13.86 -0.50
N THR A 8 1.54 14.53 -1.24
CA THR A 8 0.23 14.92 -0.71
C THR A 8 -0.62 13.69 -0.41
N ILE A 9 -0.66 12.71 -1.32
CA ILE A 9 -1.37 11.44 -1.09
C ILE A 9 -0.78 10.70 0.11
N LEU A 10 0.55 10.56 0.20
CA LEU A 10 1.21 9.89 1.30
C LEU A 10 0.93 10.55 2.66
N SER A 11 0.88 11.88 2.71
CA SER A 11 0.49 12.62 3.92
C SER A 11 -0.97 12.33 4.31
N HIS A 12 -1.89 12.26 3.34
CA HIS A 12 -3.27 11.86 3.62
C HIS A 12 -3.36 10.42 4.13
N LEU A 13 -2.69 9.47 3.48
CA LEU A 13 -2.66 8.07 3.93
C LEU A 13 -2.13 7.95 5.37
N LYS A 14 -1.06 8.68 5.71
CA LYS A 14 -0.52 8.74 7.08
C LYS A 14 -1.44 9.43 8.09
N THR A 15 -2.36 10.28 7.64
CA THR A 15 -3.40 10.88 8.51
C THR A 15 -4.51 9.87 8.81
N TYR A 16 -4.90 9.05 7.83
CA TYR A 16 -5.88 7.98 8.02
C TYR A 16 -5.33 6.81 8.85
N ALA A 17 -4.09 6.39 8.58
CA ALA A 17 -3.44 5.30 9.30
C ALA A 17 -2.01 5.67 9.71
N PRO A 18 -1.85 6.43 10.81
CA PRO A 18 -0.54 6.85 11.29
C PRO A 18 0.40 5.67 11.52
N LEU A 19 1.57 5.70 10.87
CA LEU A 19 2.51 4.57 10.88
C LEU A 19 3.05 4.20 12.27
N TYR A 20 2.99 5.12 13.24
CA TYR A 20 3.40 4.83 14.63
C TYR A 20 2.44 3.88 15.35
N LEU A 21 1.23 3.67 14.81
CA LEU A 21 0.26 2.70 15.33
C LEU A 21 0.54 1.27 14.87
N ALA A 22 1.39 1.09 13.85
CA ALA A 22 1.79 -0.24 13.42
C ALA A 22 2.57 -0.97 14.51
N GLU A 23 2.64 -2.29 14.43
CA GLU A 23 3.51 -3.07 15.28
C GLU A 23 4.99 -2.78 14.95
N GLN A 24 5.71 -2.24 15.93
CA GLN A 24 7.03 -1.64 15.74
C GLN A 24 8.17 -2.67 15.63
N THR A 25 7.94 -3.92 16.04
CA THR A 25 9.00 -4.93 16.12
C THR A 25 9.16 -5.78 14.86
N TRP A 26 8.11 -5.95 14.07
CA TRP A 26 8.14 -6.88 12.93
C TRP A 26 7.43 -6.38 11.68
N ASP A 27 6.60 -5.35 11.76
CA ASP A 27 5.85 -4.88 10.59
C ASP A 27 6.72 -4.02 9.65
N ASN A 28 6.34 -3.98 8.38
CA ASN A 28 6.98 -3.14 7.38
C ASN A 28 5.94 -2.28 6.65
N VAL A 29 5.63 -1.14 7.24
CA VAL A 29 4.60 -0.20 6.77
C VAL A 29 5.20 1.04 6.11
N GLY A 30 4.37 1.76 5.36
CA GLY A 30 4.74 2.99 4.68
C GLY A 30 5.09 2.77 3.21
N LEU A 31 5.99 3.61 2.70
CA LEU A 31 6.45 3.58 1.31
C LEU A 31 7.47 2.45 1.13
N LEU A 32 7.13 1.43 0.34
CA LEU A 32 7.95 0.23 0.15
C LEU A 32 8.73 0.24 -1.16
N VAL A 33 8.17 0.84 -2.21
CA VAL A 33 8.82 0.99 -3.52
C VAL A 33 8.58 2.41 -4.01
N GLU A 34 9.66 3.14 -4.27
CA GLU A 34 9.65 4.49 -4.82
C GLU A 34 10.55 4.51 -6.08
N PRO A 35 9.98 4.33 -7.27
CA PRO A 35 10.77 4.18 -8.50
C PRO A 35 11.38 5.49 -9.01
N ASN A 36 10.80 6.63 -8.64
CA ASN A 36 11.23 7.97 -9.05
C ASN A 36 11.31 8.89 -7.83
N ASN A 37 12.32 9.78 -7.80
CA ASN A 37 12.55 10.73 -6.70
C ASN A 37 12.02 12.15 -7.01
N ASP A 38 11.11 12.29 -7.98
CA ASP A 38 10.63 13.57 -8.49
C ASP A 38 9.26 13.98 -7.92
N ASN A 39 8.73 13.23 -6.96
CA ASN A 39 7.38 13.42 -6.41
C ASN A 39 6.35 13.52 -7.56
N PRO A 40 6.05 12.42 -8.25
CA PRO A 40 5.24 12.46 -9.46
C PRO A 40 3.77 12.80 -9.17
N VAL A 41 3.07 13.28 -10.20
CA VAL A 41 1.61 13.45 -10.20
C VAL A 41 0.96 12.09 -10.40
N ILE A 42 0.09 11.69 -9.46
CA ILE A 42 -0.67 10.45 -9.47
C ILE A 42 -2.11 10.75 -9.90
N GLU A 43 -2.54 10.10 -10.98
CA GLU A 43 -3.90 10.15 -11.51
C GLU A 43 -4.68 8.89 -11.15
N ASN A 44 -4.01 7.73 -11.16
CA ASN A 44 -4.63 6.43 -10.90
C ASN A 44 -3.95 5.72 -9.72
N ILE A 45 -4.77 5.31 -8.74
CA ILE A 45 -4.36 4.52 -7.58
C ILE A 45 -5.10 3.18 -7.63
N LEU A 46 -4.37 2.07 -7.49
CA LEU A 46 -4.95 0.75 -7.30
C LEU A 46 -4.87 0.34 -5.83
N PHE A 47 -5.98 -0.08 -5.24
CA PHE A 47 -6.04 -0.64 -3.89
C PHE A 47 -6.17 -2.17 -3.96
N THR A 48 -5.40 -2.89 -3.17
CA THR A 48 -5.46 -4.36 -3.10
C THR A 48 -5.19 -4.88 -1.69
N ASN A 49 -5.65 -6.09 -1.39
CA ASN A 49 -5.23 -6.79 -0.19
C ASN A 49 -3.79 -7.32 -0.33
N ASP A 50 -3.54 -8.03 -1.43
CA ASP A 50 -2.26 -8.65 -1.77
C ASP A 50 -1.78 -8.18 -3.13
N LEU A 51 -0.53 -7.71 -3.19
CA LEU A 51 0.13 -7.45 -4.46
C LEU A 51 0.71 -8.76 -5.01
N THR A 52 -0.04 -9.39 -5.91
CA THR A 52 0.38 -10.58 -6.68
C THR A 52 0.78 -10.19 -8.10
N GLU A 53 1.41 -11.09 -8.86
CA GLU A 53 1.78 -10.80 -10.27
C GLU A 53 0.55 -10.46 -11.14
N PRO A 54 -0.59 -11.18 -11.08
CA PRO A 54 -1.79 -10.79 -11.82
C PRO A 54 -2.36 -9.43 -11.41
N VAL A 55 -2.31 -9.08 -10.12
CA VAL A 55 -2.77 -7.76 -9.64
C VAL A 55 -1.84 -6.65 -10.13
N LEU A 56 -0.53 -6.92 -10.22
CA LEU A 56 0.41 -5.98 -10.81
C LEU A 56 0.15 -5.82 -12.33
N ASP A 57 -0.20 -6.89 -13.02
CA ASP A 57 -0.59 -6.82 -14.44
C ASP A 57 -1.83 -5.96 -14.63
N GLU A 58 -2.86 -6.14 -13.79
CA GLU A 58 -4.04 -5.26 -13.75
C GLU A 58 -3.64 -3.80 -13.49
N ALA A 59 -2.77 -3.54 -12.51
CA ALA A 59 -2.31 -2.17 -12.21
C ALA A 59 -1.66 -1.50 -13.42
N ILE A 60 -0.86 -2.24 -14.18
CA ILE A 60 -0.20 -1.76 -15.40
C ILE A 60 -1.21 -1.49 -16.50
N GLU A 61 -2.15 -2.41 -16.73
CA GLU A 61 -3.24 -2.26 -17.72
C GLU A 61 -4.13 -1.04 -17.39
N ARG A 62 -4.33 -0.76 -16.11
CA ARG A 62 -5.10 0.39 -15.61
C ARG A 62 -4.29 1.68 -15.52
N HIS A 63 -3.01 1.66 -15.91
CA HIS A 63 -2.09 2.80 -15.81
C HIS A 63 -2.02 3.37 -14.38
N ALA A 64 -2.07 2.51 -13.36
CA ALA A 64 -1.88 2.90 -11.97
C ALA A 64 -0.44 3.33 -11.73
N GLN A 65 -0.25 4.46 -11.06
CA GLN A 65 1.07 4.98 -10.69
C GLN A 65 1.38 4.75 -9.21
N LEU A 66 0.35 4.46 -8.42
CA LEU A 66 0.45 4.09 -7.02
C LEU A 66 -0.39 2.85 -6.75
N ILE A 67 0.21 1.87 -6.09
CA ILE A 67 -0.49 0.73 -5.49
C ILE A 67 -0.48 0.89 -3.97
N VAL A 68 -1.66 0.82 -3.36
CA VAL A 68 -1.84 0.69 -1.92
C VAL A 68 -2.22 -0.76 -1.64
N SER A 69 -1.25 -1.54 -1.15
CA SER A 69 -1.43 -2.95 -0.80
C SER A 69 -1.60 -3.06 0.71
N TYR A 70 -2.64 -3.74 1.20
CA TYR A 70 -2.82 -3.95 2.64
C TYR A 70 -1.67 -4.76 3.24
N HIS A 71 -1.34 -5.91 2.65
CA HIS A 71 -0.17 -6.68 3.05
C HIS A 71 1.11 -6.10 2.42
N PRO A 72 2.21 -5.97 3.19
CA PRO A 72 3.48 -5.44 2.68
C PRO A 72 4.07 -6.31 1.57
N ALA A 73 4.22 -5.74 0.36
CA ALA A 73 4.88 -6.42 -0.76
C ALA A 73 6.34 -6.79 -0.43
N ILE A 74 7.01 -5.94 0.35
CA ILE A 74 8.27 -6.22 1.03
C ILE A 74 7.95 -6.39 2.51
N PHE A 75 7.81 -7.62 3.00
CA PHE A 75 7.58 -7.88 4.42
C PHE A 75 8.88 -8.12 5.20
N SER A 76 9.85 -8.77 4.56
CA SER A 76 11.17 -9.03 5.13
C SER A 76 12.26 -8.44 4.23
N PRO A 77 13.43 -8.05 4.79
CA PRO A 77 14.52 -7.49 4.00
C PRO A 77 14.94 -8.40 2.83
N LEU A 78 14.95 -7.82 1.63
CA LEU A 78 15.37 -8.52 0.41
C LEU A 78 16.89 -8.51 0.33
N LYS A 79 17.50 -9.70 0.22
CA LYS A 79 18.96 -9.85 0.04
C LYS A 79 19.41 -9.70 -1.43
N ARG A 80 18.48 -9.82 -2.36
CA ARG A 80 18.69 -9.76 -3.82
C ARG A 80 17.39 -9.37 -4.52
N LEU A 81 17.52 -8.83 -5.73
CA LEU A 81 16.43 -8.50 -6.64
C LEU A 81 16.74 -9.10 -8.01
N THR A 82 16.17 -10.26 -8.29
CA THR A 82 16.36 -11.08 -9.48
C THR A 82 15.03 -11.60 -9.99
N GLN A 83 15.02 -12.25 -11.17
CA GLN A 83 13.80 -12.85 -11.72
C GLN A 83 13.42 -14.19 -11.07
N ASN A 84 14.21 -14.68 -10.09
CA ASN A 84 14.06 -16.04 -9.54
C ASN A 84 12.89 -16.18 -8.55
N ASN A 85 12.51 -15.12 -7.85
CA ASN A 85 11.44 -15.13 -6.86
C ASN A 85 10.31 -14.18 -7.29
N TRP A 86 9.06 -14.59 -7.07
CA TRP A 86 7.89 -13.82 -7.48
C TRP A 86 7.80 -12.44 -6.80
N LYS A 87 8.19 -12.31 -5.52
CA LYS A 87 8.24 -11.01 -4.83
C LYS A 87 9.27 -10.10 -5.49
N GLU A 88 10.47 -10.62 -5.77
CA GLU A 88 11.52 -9.86 -6.46
C GLU A 88 11.06 -9.41 -7.86
N ARG A 89 10.36 -10.27 -8.61
CA ARG A 89 9.78 -9.93 -9.91
C ARG A 89 8.74 -8.82 -9.83
N ILE A 90 7.85 -8.85 -8.83
CA ILE A 90 6.88 -7.79 -8.58
C ILE A 90 7.61 -6.47 -8.35
N ILE A 91 8.59 -6.42 -7.43
CA ILE A 91 9.33 -5.18 -7.14
C ILE A 91 10.06 -4.67 -8.39
N LEU A 92 10.76 -5.55 -9.11
CA LEU A 92 11.45 -5.18 -10.36
C LEU A 92 10.49 -4.64 -11.43
N LYS A 93 9.31 -5.23 -11.54
CA LYS A 93 8.29 -4.81 -12.52
C LYS A 93 7.62 -3.49 -12.10
N CYS A 94 7.35 -3.27 -10.81
CA CYS A 94 6.94 -1.97 -10.30
C CYS A 94 7.97 -0.88 -10.65
N ILE A 95 9.25 -1.14 -10.40
CA ILE A 95 10.34 -0.21 -10.73
C ILE A 95 10.37 0.08 -12.23
N LYS A 96 10.34 -0.96 -13.06
CA LYS A 96 10.37 -0.84 -14.52
C LYS A 96 9.21 -0.01 -15.08
N HIS A 97 8.03 -0.10 -14.47
CA HIS A 97 6.83 0.59 -14.92
C HIS A 97 6.56 1.91 -14.17
N GLY A 98 7.48 2.34 -13.28
CA GLY A 98 7.31 3.59 -12.55
C GLY A 98 6.17 3.57 -11.54
N ILE A 99 5.84 2.40 -10.99
CA ILE A 99 4.74 2.21 -10.03
C ILE A 99 5.27 2.27 -8.60
N THR A 100 4.74 3.20 -7.82
CA THR A 100 4.99 3.33 -6.37
C THR A 100 4.17 2.31 -5.59
N VAL A 101 4.72 1.74 -4.52
CA VAL A 101 3.99 0.81 -3.63
C VAL A 101 4.02 1.31 -2.19
N TYR A 102 2.84 1.42 -1.59
CA TYR A 102 2.63 1.80 -0.18
C TYR A 102 1.83 0.71 0.55
N SER A 103 2.14 0.48 1.83
CA SER A 103 1.45 -0.49 2.67
C SER A 103 1.16 0.05 4.08
N PRO A 104 -0.11 0.19 4.49
CA PRO A 104 -0.44 0.59 5.87
C PRO A 104 -0.47 -0.60 6.85
N HIS A 105 -0.84 -1.80 6.40
CA HIS A 105 -0.92 -3.03 7.20
C HIS A 105 -1.45 -2.82 8.64
N THR A 106 -0.69 -3.18 9.68
CA THR A 106 -1.17 -3.12 11.07
C THR A 106 -1.45 -1.69 11.56
N SER A 107 -0.90 -0.65 10.92
CA SER A 107 -1.30 0.72 11.28
C SER A 107 -2.78 0.96 11.01
N TRP A 108 -3.36 0.31 10.00
CA TRP A 108 -4.79 0.42 9.69
C TRP A 108 -5.65 -0.49 10.59
N ASP A 109 -5.11 -1.61 11.04
CA ASP A 109 -5.78 -2.48 12.03
C ASP A 109 -5.99 -1.77 13.36
N ALA A 110 -4.99 -0.97 13.76
CA ALA A 110 -4.92 -0.29 15.05
C ALA A 110 -5.65 1.08 15.09
N VAL A 111 -6.12 1.58 13.95
CA VAL A 111 -6.84 2.85 13.86
C VAL A 111 -8.26 2.73 14.40
N ASP A 112 -8.68 3.71 15.19
CA ASP A 112 -10.08 3.89 15.57
C ASP A 112 -10.94 4.11 14.32
N ASN A 113 -12.06 3.37 14.22
CA ASN A 113 -12.87 3.30 13.00
C ASN A 113 -12.13 2.72 11.76
N GLY A 114 -11.07 1.96 11.99
CA GLY A 114 -10.31 1.24 10.97
C GLY A 114 -10.95 -0.09 10.54
N ILE A 115 -10.13 -1.02 10.02
CA ILE A 115 -10.57 -2.27 9.41
C ILE A 115 -11.40 -3.12 10.39
N ASN A 116 -10.95 -3.25 11.63
CA ASN A 116 -11.65 -4.03 12.65
C ASN A 116 -13.03 -3.47 12.99
N HIS A 117 -13.17 -2.15 13.05
CA HIS A 117 -14.46 -1.50 13.28
C HIS A 117 -15.42 -1.74 12.09
N TRP A 118 -14.90 -1.60 10.86
CA TRP A 118 -15.65 -1.91 9.65
C TRP A 118 -16.11 -3.38 9.61
N LEU A 119 -15.24 -4.33 9.95
CA LEU A 119 -15.59 -5.75 10.03
C LEU A 119 -16.70 -6.02 11.06
N ILE A 120 -16.60 -5.45 12.27
CA ILE A 120 -17.62 -5.63 13.32
C ILE A 120 -18.96 -5.00 12.93
N SER A 121 -18.95 -3.94 12.10
CA SER A 121 -20.18 -3.30 11.63
C SER A 121 -21.09 -4.26 10.84
N ALA A 122 -20.52 -5.25 10.15
CA ALA A 122 -21.28 -6.27 9.42
C ALA A 122 -22.13 -7.15 10.35
N PHE A 123 -21.76 -7.25 11.63
CA PHE A 123 -22.50 -8.00 12.65
C PHE A 123 -23.53 -7.15 13.42
N GLY A 124 -23.72 -5.88 13.03
CA GLY A 124 -24.66 -4.97 13.69
C GLY A 124 -24.18 -4.44 15.06
N ILE A 125 -22.98 -4.81 15.49
CA ILE A 125 -22.38 -4.41 16.78
C ILE A 125 -21.64 -3.06 16.64
N GLY A 126 -21.26 -2.67 15.41
CA GLY A 126 -20.45 -1.47 15.15
C GLY A 126 -21.19 -0.12 15.16
N LYS A 127 -22.54 -0.09 15.24
CA LYS A 127 -23.28 1.19 15.16
C LYS A 127 -23.39 1.97 16.48
N ASN A 128 -23.08 1.35 17.62
CA ASN A 128 -23.36 1.91 18.96
C ASN A 128 -22.18 1.80 19.95
N LEU A 129 -20.93 1.66 19.50
CA LEU A 129 -19.79 1.50 20.40
C LEU A 129 -19.15 2.81 20.90
N TYR A 130 -19.68 3.98 20.51
CA TYR A 130 -19.30 5.30 21.03
C TYR A 130 -20.50 6.25 21.05
#